data_AF-A0A958KBE1-F1
#
_entry.id   AF-A0A958KBE1-F1
#
_cell.length_a   1.000
_cell.length_b   1.000
_cell.length_c   1.000
_cell.angle_alpha   90.00
_cell.angle_beta   90.00
_cell.angle_gamma   90.00
#
_symmetry.space_group_name_H-M   'P 1'
#
loop_
_entity.id
_entity.type
_entity.pdbx_description
1 polymer ?
#
loop_
_entity_poly.entity_id
_entity_poly.type
_entity_poly.pdbx_seq_one_letter_code
_entity_poly.pdbx_strand_id
1 'polypeptide(L)'
;VKAIVGVMLLLSAAARLNQSVVDHVNTCLTKFKHPYFLLMGIIHGLSNLGGALLTIWANSAFDSKEAVRAHISFAYVFFAIIQIITIFVLVTPKLSVLHIIYPVVAYASFLLVGQRVFDKTSDLVFQNLMTILMAVFGVFVLMKQ
;
A
#
# COMPACT_ATOMS: atom_id res chain seq x y z
N VAL A 1 -3.40 16.69 3.41
CA VAL A 1 -2.82 15.47 2.78
C VAL A 1 -3.62 14.21 3.11
N LYS A 2 -3.88 13.90 4.39
CA LYS A 2 -4.66 12.71 4.79
C LYS A 2 -6.05 12.64 4.13
N ALA A 3 -6.78 13.76 4.12
CA ALA A 3 -8.07 13.89 3.43
C ALA A 3 -8.01 13.45 1.96
N ILE A 4 -7.00 13.92 1.22
CA ILE A 4 -6.79 13.60 -0.20
C ILE A 4 -6.60 12.10 -0.38
N VAL A 5 -5.77 11.46 0.46
CA VAL A 5 -5.55 10.01 0.39
C VAL A 5 -6.83 9.24 0.71
N GLY A 6 -7.58 9.67 1.73
CA GLY A 6 -8.87 9.06 2.07
C GLY A 6 -9.87 9.13 0.91
N VAL A 7 -10.02 10.31 0.28
CA VAL A 7 -10.87 10.47 -0.91
C VAL A 7 -10.38 9.60 -2.07
N MET A 8 -9.07 9.57 -2.33
CA MET A 8 -8.50 8.74 -3.40
C MET A 8 -8.80 7.25 -3.18
N LEU A 9 -8.72 6.75 -1.95
CA LEU A 9 -9.06 5.37 -1.62
C LEU A 9 -10.53 5.06 -1.86
N LEU A 10 -11.43 5.96 -1.45
CA LEU A 10 -12.86 5.79 -1.70
C LEU A 10 -13.19 5.85 -3.19
N LEU A 11 -12.60 6.77 -3.94
CA LEU A 11 -12.76 6.85 -5.39
C LEU A 11 -12.21 5.61 -6.09
N SER A 12 -11.06 5.09 -5.67
CA SER A 12 -10.50 3.85 -6.22
C SER A 12 -11.36 2.64 -5.90
N ALA A 13 -11.94 2.55 -4.71
CA ALA A 13 -12.87 1.48 -4.36
C ALA A 13 -14.19 1.60 -5.15
N ALA A 14 -14.74 2.81 -5.30
CA ALA A 14 -15.94 3.06 -6.08
C ALA A 14 -15.74 2.82 -7.59
N ALA A 15 -14.57 3.20 -8.14
CA ALA A 15 -14.20 2.96 -9.52
C ALA A 15 -14.22 1.47 -9.87
N ARG A 16 -13.89 0.60 -8.91
CA ARG A 16 -13.91 -0.86 -9.05
C ARG A 16 -15.29 -1.49 -9.13
N LEU A 17 -16.36 -0.71 -8.93
CA LEU A 17 -17.74 -1.16 -9.16
C LEU A 17 -18.10 -1.21 -10.65
N ASN A 18 -17.31 -0.58 -11.53
CA ASN A 18 -17.57 -0.52 -12.97
C ASN A 18 -16.30 -0.84 -13.76
N GLN A 19 -16.32 -1.94 -14.52
CA GLN A 19 -15.16 -2.41 -15.28
C GLN A 19 -14.63 -1.37 -16.27
N SER A 20 -15.50 -0.62 -16.94
CA SER A 20 -15.08 0.42 -17.88
C SER A 20 -14.33 1.56 -17.19
N VAL A 21 -14.66 1.87 -15.93
CA VAL A 21 -13.96 2.87 -15.12
C VAL A 21 -12.60 2.31 -14.66
N VAL A 22 -12.56 1.03 -14.26
CA VAL A 22 -11.30 0.34 -13.93
C VAL A 22 -10.32 0.40 -15.08
N ASP A 23 -10.75 0.06 -16.30
CA ASP A 23 -9.87 0.04 -17.47
C ASP A 23 -9.32 1.44 -17.78
N HIS A 24 -10.14 2.48 -17.61
CA HIS A 24 -9.73 3.87 -17.80
C HIS A 24 -8.72 4.32 -16.73
N VAL A 25 -8.96 3.98 -15.47
CA VAL A 25 -8.05 4.28 -14.35
C VAL A 25 -6.73 3.55 -14.52
N ASN A 26 -6.76 2.26 -14.89
CA ASN A 26 -5.56 1.46 -15.13
C ASN A 26 -4.72 2.05 -16.26
N THR A 27 -5.36 2.43 -17.38
CA THR A 27 -4.68 3.09 -18.51
C THR A 27 -4.07 4.43 -18.10
N CYS A 28 -4.77 5.22 -17.31
CA CYS A 28 -4.27 6.51 -16.82
C CYS A 28 -3.05 6.33 -15.88
N LEU A 29 -3.17 5.46 -14.88
CA LEU A 29 -2.12 5.21 -13.89
C LEU A 29 -0.85 4.61 -14.50
N THR A 30 -1.01 3.73 -15.49
CA THR A 30 0.13 3.14 -16.21
C THR A 30 0.81 4.15 -17.12
N LYS A 31 0.03 4.98 -17.84
CA LYS A 31 0.55 6.07 -18.68
C LYS A 31 1.28 7.14 -17.87
N PHE A 32 0.76 7.51 -16.71
CA PHE A 32 1.30 8.56 -15.84
C PHE A 32 2.06 8.01 -14.62
N LYS A 33 2.71 6.85 -14.76
CA LYS A 33 3.40 6.16 -13.64
C LYS A 33 4.48 7.01 -12.94
N HIS A 34 5.28 7.77 -13.69
CA HIS A 34 6.37 8.57 -13.13
C HIS A 34 5.88 9.72 -12.24
N PRO A 35 4.99 10.61 -12.71
CA PRO A 35 4.44 11.66 -11.86
C PRO A 35 3.61 11.07 -10.71
N TYR A 36 2.94 9.92 -10.92
CA TYR A 36 2.25 9.22 -9.86
C TYR A 36 3.19 8.77 -8.73
N PHE A 37 4.32 8.14 -9.05
CA PHE A 37 5.30 7.73 -8.04
C PHE A 37 5.97 8.90 -7.33
N LEU A 38 6.22 10.00 -8.02
CA LEU A 38 6.74 11.21 -7.39
C LEU A 38 5.75 11.77 -6.35
N LEU A 39 4.48 11.92 -6.74
CA LEU A 39 3.42 12.38 -5.83
C LEU A 39 3.21 11.42 -4.67
N MET A 40 3.23 10.11 -4.94
CA MET A 40 3.18 9.08 -3.91
C MET A 40 4.32 9.25 -2.90
N GLY A 41 5.56 9.45 -3.36
CA GLY A 41 6.73 9.65 -2.49
C GLY A 41 6.60 10.88 -1.61
N ILE A 42 6.15 12.01 -2.17
CA ILE A 42 5.88 13.24 -1.41
C ILE A 42 4.80 13.01 -0.35
N ILE A 43 3.66 12.44 -0.75
CA ILE A 43 2.56 12.14 0.17
C ILE A 43 3.01 11.15 1.24
N HIS A 44 3.80 10.14 0.88
CA HIS A 44 4.36 9.16 1.80
C HIS A 44 5.25 9.83 2.84
N GLY A 45 6.22 10.65 2.43
CA GLY A 45 7.10 11.36 3.36
C GLY A 45 6.35 12.29 4.32
N LEU A 46 5.32 12.99 3.82
CA LEU A 46 4.54 13.95 4.63
C LEU A 46 3.49 13.31 5.54
N SER A 47 2.97 12.13 5.21
CA SER A 47 1.79 11.56 5.89
C SER A 47 1.94 10.11 6.33
N ASN A 48 2.97 9.42 5.87
CA ASN A 48 3.15 7.97 6.00
C ASN A 48 2.03 7.13 5.34
N LEU A 49 1.22 7.71 4.45
CA LEU A 49 0.10 7.02 3.77
C LEU A 49 0.45 6.51 2.35
N GLY A 50 1.73 6.54 1.97
CA GLY A 50 2.18 6.08 0.64
C GLY A 50 1.79 4.65 0.30
N GLY A 51 1.70 3.76 1.29
CA GLY A 51 1.30 2.37 1.08
C GLY A 51 -0.11 2.20 0.52
N ALA A 52 -1.03 3.08 0.89
CA ALA A 52 -2.39 3.08 0.38
C ALA A 52 -2.44 3.45 -1.10
N LEU A 53 -1.66 4.47 -1.50
CA LEU A 53 -1.48 4.84 -2.90
C LEU A 53 -0.77 3.74 -3.70
N LEU A 54 0.30 3.16 -3.14
CA LEU A 54 0.99 2.04 -3.76
C LEU A 54 0.05 0.85 -4.01
N THR A 55 -0.86 0.58 -3.08
CA THR A 55 -1.87 -0.47 -3.21
C THR A 55 -2.85 -0.18 -4.35
N ILE A 56 -3.29 1.08 -4.51
CA ILE A 56 -4.12 1.50 -5.65
C ILE A 56 -3.39 1.21 -6.97
N TRP A 57 -2.14 1.66 -7.11
CA TRP A 57 -1.38 1.47 -8.34
C TRP A 57 -1.08 -0.01 -8.63
N ALA A 58 -0.63 -0.78 -7.64
CA ALA A 58 -0.28 -2.18 -7.84
C ALA A 58 -1.50 -3.01 -8.27
N ASN A 59 -2.65 -2.83 -7.61
CA ASN A 59 -3.89 -3.52 -8.01
C ASN A 59 -4.47 -3.02 -9.35
N SER A 60 -3.97 -1.91 -9.89
CA SER A 60 -4.36 -1.38 -11.21
C SER A 60 -3.37 -1.77 -12.31
N ALA A 61 -2.12 -2.07 -11.95
CA ALA A 61 -1.06 -2.44 -12.88
C ALA A 61 -0.95 -3.95 -13.09
N PHE A 62 -1.47 -4.76 -12.16
CA PHE A 62 -1.32 -6.22 -12.18
C PHE A 62 -2.64 -6.92 -11.83
N ASP A 63 -2.93 -7.99 -12.56
CA ASP A 63 -4.15 -8.79 -12.35
C ASP A 63 -3.97 -9.90 -11.31
N SER A 64 -2.78 -10.50 -11.23
CA SER A 64 -2.51 -11.59 -10.28
C SER A 64 -2.13 -11.09 -8.89
N LYS A 65 -2.65 -11.75 -7.86
CA LYS A 65 -2.33 -11.43 -6.45
C LYS A 65 -0.84 -11.55 -6.17
N GLU A 66 -0.12 -12.47 -6.84
CA GLU A 66 1.32 -12.66 -6.70
C GLU A 66 2.09 -11.44 -7.18
N ALA A 67 1.75 -10.93 -8.36
CA ALA A 67 2.42 -9.77 -8.94
C ALA A 67 2.14 -8.51 -8.11
N VAL A 68 0.89 -8.31 -7.67
CA VAL A 68 0.51 -7.22 -6.75
C VAL A 68 1.34 -7.31 -5.48
N ARG A 69 1.35 -8.46 -4.80
CA ARG A 69 2.09 -8.65 -3.54
C ARG A 69 3.59 -8.45 -3.70
N ALA A 70 4.19 -8.97 -4.77
CA ALA A 70 5.62 -8.85 -5.03
C ALA A 70 6.04 -7.38 -5.20
N HIS A 71 5.30 -6.60 -6.00
CA HIS A 71 5.62 -5.20 -6.24
C HIS A 71 5.38 -4.32 -5.01
N ILE A 72 4.29 -4.57 -4.27
CA ILE A 72 4.04 -3.87 -3.00
C ILE A 72 5.21 -4.16 -2.04
N SER A 73 5.56 -5.43 -1.84
CA SER A 73 6.65 -5.82 -0.93
C SER A 73 7.98 -5.19 -1.33
N PHE A 74 8.30 -5.20 -2.62
CA PHE A 74 9.50 -4.55 -3.15
C PHE A 74 9.54 -3.05 -2.82
N ALA A 75 8.48 -2.30 -3.13
CA ALA A 75 8.43 -0.88 -2.85
C ALA A 75 8.44 -0.57 -1.33
N TYR A 76 7.82 -1.40 -0.51
CA TYR A 76 7.90 -1.26 0.96
C TYR A 76 9.30 -1.47 1.53
N VAL A 77 10.12 -2.35 0.93
CA VAL A 77 11.53 -2.47 1.29
C VAL A 77 12.26 -1.13 1.05
N PHE A 78 12.03 -0.48 -0.09
CA PHE A 78 12.60 0.85 -0.35
C PHE A 78 12.10 1.91 0.62
N PHE A 79 10.79 1.95 0.90
CA PHE A 79 10.24 2.87 1.90
C PHE A 79 10.89 2.68 3.26
N ALA A 80 11.01 1.44 3.73
CA ALA A 80 11.63 1.12 5.01
C ALA A 80 13.12 1.51 5.04
N ILE A 81 13.90 1.16 4.00
CA ILE A 81 15.32 1.51 3.93
C ILE A 81 15.51 3.01 3.95
N ILE A 82 14.78 3.76 3.11
CA ILE A 82 14.89 5.22 3.04
C ILE A 82 14.49 5.84 4.38
N GLN A 83 13.37 5.41 4.99
CA GLN A 83 12.93 5.91 6.29
C GLN A 83 13.97 5.64 7.40
N ILE A 84 14.54 4.43 7.44
CA ILE A 84 15.58 4.07 8.41
C ILE A 84 16.81 4.97 8.21
N ILE A 85 17.31 5.10 6.99
CA ILE A 85 18.44 5.98 6.67
C ILE A 85 18.13 7.41 7.10
N THR A 86 16.96 7.95 6.76
CA THR A 86 16.54 9.30 7.15
C THR A 86 16.55 9.47 8.67
N ILE A 87 16.04 8.50 9.43
CA ILE A 87 16.07 8.54 10.90
C ILE A 87 17.50 8.58 11.43
N PHE A 88 18.41 7.74 10.92
CA PHE A 88 19.80 7.71 11.37
C PHE A 88 20.59 8.96 10.97
N VAL A 89 20.24 9.61 9.86
CA VAL A 89 20.90 10.83 9.38
C VAL A 89 20.40 12.08 10.11
N LEU A 90 19.08 12.20 10.33
CA LEU A 90 18.45 13.40 10.87
C LEU A 90 18.26 13.37 12.40
N VAL A 91 18.27 12.18 13.00
CA VAL A 91 17.99 11.95 14.41
C VAL A 91 19.07 11.04 15.00
N THR A 92 19.28 11.12 16.31
CA THR A 92 20.07 10.12 17.05
C THR A 92 19.12 9.12 17.70
N PRO A 93 18.74 8.03 17.02
CA PRO A 93 17.74 7.10 17.55
C PRO A 93 18.28 6.35 18.77
N LYS A 94 17.45 6.26 19.82
CA LYS A 94 17.73 5.35 20.95
C LYS A 94 17.25 3.95 20.59
N LEU A 95 18.19 3.09 20.22
CA LEU A 95 17.88 1.70 19.91
C LEU A 95 17.65 0.88 21.18
N SER A 96 16.49 0.23 21.22
CA SER A 96 16.13 -0.82 22.18
C SER A 96 16.05 -2.17 21.48
N VAL A 97 16.26 -3.26 22.22
CA VAL A 97 16.11 -4.66 21.76
C VAL A 97 14.75 -4.89 21.09
N LEU A 98 13.69 -4.19 21.52
CA LEU A 98 12.36 -4.29 20.91
C LEU A 98 12.35 -3.96 19.42
N HIS A 99 13.19 -3.02 18.96
CA HIS A 99 13.25 -2.63 17.55
C HIS A 99 13.79 -3.77 16.65
N ILE A 100 14.56 -4.69 17.22
CA ILE A 100 15.05 -5.89 16.53
C ILE A 100 14.01 -7.01 16.58
N ILE A 101 13.25 -7.10 17.68
CA ILE A 101 12.22 -8.13 17.85
C ILE A 101 11.02 -7.89 16.92
N TYR A 102 10.58 -6.64 16.69
CA TYR A 102 9.38 -6.38 15.88
C TYR A 102 9.45 -6.94 14.44
N PRO A 103 10.53 -6.75 13.66
CA PRO A 103 10.66 -7.39 12.34
C PRO A 103 10.61 -8.93 12.40
N VAL A 104 11.20 -9.53 13.44
CA VAL A 104 11.17 -10.99 13.65
C VAL A 104 9.74 -11.48 13.89
N VAL A 105 8.99 -10.79 14.74
CA VAL A 105 7.58 -11.10 15.00
C VAL A 105 6.74 -10.91 13.73
N ALA A 106 6.97 -9.83 12.98
CA ALA A 106 6.29 -9.60 11.70
C ALA A 106 6.58 -10.73 10.71
N TYR A 107 7.83 -11.15 10.56
CA TYR A 107 8.22 -12.26 9.69
C TYR A 107 7.60 -13.59 10.12
N ALA A 108 7.62 -13.89 11.43
CA ALA A 108 6.97 -15.07 11.97
C ALA A 108 5.45 -15.07 11.72
N SER A 109 4.79 -13.93 11.91
CA SER A 109 3.35 -13.78 11.64
C SER A 109 3.02 -14.02 10.16
N PHE A 110 3.89 -13.57 9.25
CA PHE A 110 3.77 -13.81 7.82
C PHE A 110 3.91 -15.30 7.50
N LEU A 111 4.94 -15.98 8.01
CA LEU A 111 5.15 -17.41 7.74
C LEU A 111 4.04 -18.29 8.34
N LEU A 112 3.58 -17.96 9.55
CA LEU A 112 2.60 -18.77 10.26
C LEU A 112 1.19 -18.56 9.72
N VAL A 113 0.80 -17.33 9.43
CA VAL A 113 -0.58 -16.99 9.05
C VAL A 113 -0.63 -16.43 7.64
N GLY A 114 0.13 -15.37 7.37
CA GLY A 114 0.03 -14.60 6.12
C GLY A 114 0.17 -15.44 4.85
N GLN A 115 1.20 -16.28 4.78
CA GLN A 115 1.49 -17.12 3.62
C GLN A 115 0.37 -18.16 3.40
N ARG A 116 -0.09 -18.83 4.48
CA ARG A 116 -1.17 -19.83 4.39
C ARG A 116 -2.50 -19.23 3.93
N VAL A 117 -2.83 -18.04 4.45
CA VAL A 117 -4.05 -17.31 4.05
C VAL A 117 -3.94 -16.90 2.58
N PHE A 118 -2.79 -16.35 2.17
CA PHE A 118 -2.56 -15.91 0.81
C PHE A 118 -2.69 -17.05 -0.20
N ASP A 119 -2.07 -18.20 0.08
CA ASP A 119 -2.07 -19.35 -0.84
C ASP A 119 -3.49 -19.91 -1.05
N LYS A 120 -4.33 -19.88 0.00
CA LYS A 120 -5.74 -20.31 -0.07
C LYS A 120 -6.69 -19.29 -0.69
N THR A 121 -6.27 -18.05 -0.89
CA THR A 121 -7.11 -16.98 -1.41
C THR A 121 -7.06 -16.97 -2.94
N SER A 122 -8.18 -17.02 -3.65
CA SER A 122 -8.18 -16.85 -5.12
C SER A 122 -7.93 -15.39 -5.52
N ASP A 123 -7.48 -15.14 -6.74
CA ASP A 123 -7.28 -13.77 -7.25
C ASP A 123 -8.54 -12.90 -7.12
N LEU A 124 -9.70 -13.45 -7.46
CA LEU A 124 -10.98 -12.74 -7.34
C LEU A 124 -11.27 -12.34 -5.89
N VAL A 125 -11.08 -13.27 -4.95
CA VAL A 125 -11.31 -12.97 -3.52
C VAL A 125 -10.29 -11.95 -3.02
N PHE A 126 -9.03 -12.05 -3.44
CA PHE A 126 -7.98 -11.09 -3.11
C PHE A 126 -8.33 -9.67 -3.58
N GLN A 127 -8.74 -9.51 -4.85
CA GLN A 127 -9.12 -8.21 -5.43
C GLN A 127 -10.34 -7.62 -4.72
N ASN A 128 -11.34 -8.44 -4.39
CA ASN A 128 -12.51 -8.01 -3.63
C ASN A 128 -12.13 -7.56 -2.21
N LEU A 129 -11.30 -8.33 -1.50
CA LEU A 129 -10.80 -7.96 -0.18
C LEU A 129 -9.99 -6.67 -0.21
N MET A 130 -9.12 -6.48 -1.21
CA MET A 130 -8.38 -5.23 -1.39
C MET A 130 -9.31 -4.04 -1.62
N THR A 131 -10.37 -4.23 -2.41
CA THR A 131 -11.39 -3.19 -2.65
C THR A 131 -12.11 -2.79 -1.36
N ILE A 132 -12.53 -3.78 -0.56
CA ILE A 132 -13.15 -3.54 0.75
C ILE A 132 -12.15 -2.83 1.69
N LEU A 133 -10.90 -3.28 1.73
CA LEU A 133 -9.87 -2.70 2.57
C LEU A 133 -9.61 -1.23 2.20
N MET A 134 -9.53 -0.91 0.89
CA MET A 134 -9.41 0.47 0.42
C MET A 134 -10.61 1.31 0.85
N ALA A 135 -11.84 0.80 0.73
CA ALA A 135 -13.03 1.52 1.15
C ALA A 135 -13.03 1.81 2.66
N VAL A 136 -12.82 0.79 3.48
CA VAL A 136 -12.79 0.90 4.95
C VAL A 136 -11.66 1.83 5.40
N PHE A 137 -10.46 1.68 4.82
CA PHE A 137 -9.33 2.52 5.17
C PHE A 137 -9.54 3.97 4.71
N GLY A 138 -10.18 4.18 3.56
CA GLY A 138 -10.59 5.50 3.08
C GLY A 138 -11.52 6.20 4.07
N VAL A 139 -12.59 5.53 4.52
CA VAL A 139 -13.50 6.06 5.55
C VAL A 139 -12.74 6.36 6.84
N PHE A 140 -11.91 5.42 7.32
CA PHE A 140 -11.16 5.57 8.55
C PHE A 140 -10.21 6.78 8.52
N VAL A 141 -9.49 6.97 7.41
CA VAL A 141 -8.58 8.12 7.22
C VAL A 141 -9.35 9.43 7.22
N LEU A 142 -10.57 9.46 6.68
CA LEU A 142 -11.41 10.66 6.66
C LEU A 142 -12.03 10.99 8.03
N MET A 143 -12.43 9.96 8.79
CA MET A 143 -13.00 10.13 10.13
C MET A 143 -11.96 10.55 11.17
N LYS A 144 -10.71 10.09 11.03
CA LYS A 144 -9.62 10.36 11.97
C LYS A 144 -8.82 11.63 11.63
N GLN A 145 -9.44 12.58 10.92
CA GLN A 145 -8.81 13.86 10.57
C GLN A 145 -8.70 14.78 11.78
#